data_AF-A0A7X3GGW0-F1
#
_entry.id   AF-A0A7X3GGW0-F1
#
_cell.length_a   1.000
_cell.length_b   1.000
_cell.length_c   1.000
_cell.angle_alpha   90.00
_cell.angle_beta   90.00
_cell.angle_gamma   90.00
#
_symmetry.space_group_name_H-M   'P 1'
#
loop_
_entity.id
_entity.type
_entity.pdbx_description
1 polymer ?
#
loop_
_entity_poly.entity_id
_entity_poly.type
_entity_poly.pdbx_seq_one_letter_code
_entity_poly.pdbx_strand_id
1 'polypeptide(L)'
;MSSMHSIERESMYIAASMKIDRGMNEHEKNVYRAYAKSYYRRNRIRMKLFTDMDVSRNCTDVYFHDPTFIPYFKMNRHEISVIEGVQLADYLNGLAPDCWVWIAVKDEGSQAVDDMNAARLANIGITQLDRSKLRHSYVWIGHKQEDGTYEVLYEQCSPEAINVNEECLKSVSPHTFTMTSQGALSGNSLASIVIDGIEYSSNQRGINMVTYTPSLQLLESNVVDSFVTMYLPNALYRAVPPIRVHPHAWVDRASICHAGGEWEGIAYTNCLEALEFHYVHRGHRVFELDFELTSDGELVARHDWSELLYGHLKQQRPEGVQPGQPMTHEQFRSTPILGRFTPLTAHDVMAFLHKYTDAYLVTDTKHFDMETVRVQFQKLVQSTESYDDNVLSRIVPQLYREEMYDVVEQVHSFPSYIYTLYQTDSSDAEVVEFVQGKPILAVAMTPQRYNRKLGDALHRNGVRTFLHTVNVKAELEELIDLGADGFYTDRLDSYSIKEIVQRKRVATETKLSVIYDLLSHRFGNEAMLLVPSLQYIRDPLMIDAMIMAVSNANDLQEWLTNMDQIINMI
;
A
#
# COMPACT_ATOMS: atom_id res chain seq x y z
N MET A 1 -7.42 -12.61 19.05
CA MET A 1 -6.73 -13.37 17.97
C MET A 1 -7.51 -13.46 16.65
N SER A 2 -8.77 -12.97 16.56
CA SER A 2 -9.61 -13.09 15.35
C SER A 2 -9.61 -11.85 14.42
N SER A 3 -8.97 -10.73 14.77
CA SER A 3 -8.97 -9.48 13.99
C SER A 3 -7.70 -9.23 13.16
N MET A 4 -6.62 -10.01 13.38
CA MET A 4 -5.32 -9.81 12.71
C MET A 4 -5.28 -10.26 11.23
N HIS A 5 -6.39 -10.77 10.68
CA HIS A 5 -6.43 -11.33 9.32
C HIS A 5 -6.61 -10.30 8.19
N SER A 6 -6.60 -8.98 8.45
CA SER A 6 -6.85 -7.97 7.41
C SER A 6 -5.82 -6.86 7.29
N ILE A 7 -4.63 -6.98 7.90
CA ILE A 7 -3.55 -6.02 7.60
C ILE A 7 -3.08 -6.34 6.17
N GLU A 8 -3.30 -5.40 5.24
CA GLU A 8 -2.86 -5.51 3.85
C GLU A 8 -1.34 -5.77 3.83
N ARG A 9 -0.89 -6.73 3.00
CA ARG A 9 0.51 -7.22 2.93
C ARG A 9 1.56 -6.12 2.71
N GLU A 10 1.16 -4.93 2.29
CA GLU A 10 2.00 -3.80 1.90
C GLU A 10 1.95 -2.63 2.92
N SER A 11 1.34 -2.85 4.10
CA SER A 11 1.17 -1.79 5.11
C SER A 11 2.35 -1.71 6.09
N MET A 12 2.69 -0.50 6.52
CA MET A 12 3.68 -0.26 7.58
C MET A 12 3.04 -0.39 8.97
N TYR A 13 3.82 -0.85 9.96
CA TYR A 13 3.36 -0.93 11.35
C TYR A 13 4.35 -0.31 12.33
N ILE A 14 3.84 0.57 13.17
CA ILE A 14 4.51 1.22 14.28
C ILE A 14 4.05 0.57 15.58
N ALA A 15 4.96 -0.16 16.23
CA ALA A 15 4.67 -0.81 17.49
C ALA A 15 4.41 0.20 18.62
N ALA A 16 3.60 -0.20 19.61
CA ALA A 16 3.20 0.61 20.75
C ALA A 16 4.35 1.14 21.63
N SER A 17 5.57 0.59 21.51
CA SER A 17 6.72 0.97 22.32
C SER A 17 7.85 1.64 21.52
N MET A 18 7.52 2.63 20.69
CA MET A 18 8.51 3.55 20.11
C MET A 18 9.09 4.58 21.11
N LYS A 19 8.82 4.42 22.42
CA LYS A 19 9.62 5.02 23.49
C LYS A 19 10.83 4.12 23.81
N ILE A 20 11.82 4.09 22.92
CA ILE A 20 13.15 3.59 23.30
C ILE A 20 13.85 4.71 24.08
N ASP A 21 13.55 4.83 25.37
CA ASP A 21 14.61 5.02 26.39
C ASP A 21 14.03 5.02 27.81
N ARG A 22 14.72 4.34 28.73
CA ARG A 22 14.50 4.26 30.19
C ARG A 22 13.34 3.35 30.67
N GLY A 23 13.67 2.09 30.96
CA GLY A 23 12.87 1.23 31.86
C GLY A 23 12.84 -0.27 31.55
N MET A 24 13.14 -0.69 30.31
CA MET A 24 13.01 -2.10 29.91
C MET A 24 14.12 -3.00 30.46
N ASN A 25 13.72 -4.17 30.95
CA ASN A 25 14.64 -5.23 31.33
C ASN A 25 15.13 -6.03 30.09
N GLU A 26 16.21 -6.82 30.25
CA GLU A 26 16.82 -7.55 29.12
C GLU A 26 15.91 -8.62 28.50
N HIS A 27 14.92 -9.13 29.24
CA HIS A 27 13.96 -10.09 28.70
C HIS A 27 13.00 -9.40 27.71
N GLU A 28 12.47 -8.24 28.07
CA GLU A 28 11.59 -7.42 27.23
C GLU A 28 12.29 -6.98 25.94
N LYS A 29 13.58 -6.59 26.04
CA LYS A 29 14.41 -6.25 24.87
C LYS A 29 14.62 -7.45 23.93
N ASN A 30 14.77 -8.66 24.47
CA ASN A 30 14.99 -9.86 23.67
C ASN A 30 13.70 -10.39 23.02
N VAL A 31 12.57 -10.30 23.72
CA VAL A 31 11.24 -10.58 23.15
C VAL A 31 10.91 -9.57 22.05
N TYR A 32 11.23 -8.29 22.23
CA TYR A 32 11.13 -7.25 21.21
C TYR A 32 11.98 -7.55 19.96
N ARG A 33 13.26 -7.90 20.15
CA ARG A 33 14.14 -8.30 19.03
C ARG A 33 13.59 -9.52 18.28
N ALA A 34 13.02 -10.49 18.98
CA ALA A 34 12.41 -11.67 18.36
C ALA A 34 11.14 -11.31 17.57
N TYR A 35 10.29 -10.44 18.11
CA TYR A 35 9.07 -9.95 17.46
C TYR A 35 9.38 -9.12 16.21
N ALA A 36 10.26 -8.11 16.31
CA ALA A 36 10.67 -7.28 15.17
C ALA A 36 11.33 -8.11 14.06
N LYS A 37 12.12 -9.13 14.42
CA LYS A 37 12.75 -10.07 13.49
C LYS A 37 11.73 -11.03 12.85
N SER A 38 10.70 -11.44 13.59
CA SER A 38 9.58 -12.23 13.06
C SER A 38 8.66 -11.40 12.14
N TYR A 39 8.48 -10.11 12.44
CA TYR A 39 7.67 -9.17 11.67
C TYR A 39 8.37 -8.80 10.35
N TYR A 40 9.66 -8.48 10.40
CA TYR A 40 10.53 -8.32 9.22
C TYR A 40 10.51 -9.56 8.32
N ARG A 41 10.58 -10.77 8.89
CA ARG A 41 10.52 -12.02 8.10
C ARG A 41 9.20 -12.24 7.37
N ARG A 42 8.09 -11.70 7.89
CA ARG A 42 6.75 -11.89 7.33
C ARG A 42 6.33 -10.79 6.36
N ASN A 43 6.76 -9.56 6.61
CA ASN A 43 6.29 -8.37 5.89
C ASN A 43 7.42 -7.61 5.18
N ARG A 44 8.67 -8.07 5.32
CA ARG A 44 9.89 -7.53 4.67
C ARG A 44 10.19 -6.03 4.87
N ILE A 45 9.44 -5.31 5.70
CA ILE A 45 9.67 -3.90 6.06
C ILE A 45 10.52 -3.79 7.34
N ARG A 46 11.51 -2.87 7.36
CA ARG A 46 12.48 -2.70 8.47
C ARG A 46 12.57 -1.24 8.92
N MET A 47 11.79 -0.81 9.91
CA MET A 47 11.99 0.51 10.53
C MET A 47 12.95 0.45 11.72
N LYS A 48 13.93 1.36 11.78
CA LYS A 48 14.88 1.50 12.90
C LYS A 48 14.43 2.59 13.91
N LEU A 49 13.84 3.72 13.47
CA LEU A 49 13.21 4.76 14.30
C LEU A 49 12.03 5.43 13.56
N PHE A 50 11.00 5.96 14.26
CA PHE A 50 9.89 6.72 13.64
C PHE A 50 10.37 7.99 12.94
N THR A 51 11.41 8.63 13.49
CA THR A 51 12.02 9.86 12.96
C THR A 51 12.63 9.68 11.59
N ASP A 52 12.83 8.45 11.13
CA ASP A 52 13.37 8.13 9.82
C ASP A 52 12.27 8.07 8.75
N MET A 53 10.99 8.03 9.14
CA MET A 53 9.86 7.97 8.21
C MET A 53 9.43 9.37 7.78
N ASP A 54 9.70 9.72 6.53
CA ASP A 54 9.12 10.91 5.89
C ASP A 54 7.65 10.65 5.54
N VAL A 55 6.75 10.93 6.50
CA VAL A 55 5.30 10.74 6.33
C VAL A 55 4.73 11.60 5.20
N SER A 56 5.38 12.70 4.81
CA SER A 56 4.93 13.49 3.66
C SER A 56 5.08 12.75 2.33
N ARG A 57 5.92 11.71 2.29
CA ARG A 57 6.24 10.90 1.11
C ARG A 57 5.75 9.45 1.20
N ASN A 58 5.26 9.05 2.38
CA ASN A 58 4.65 7.74 2.57
C ASN A 58 3.36 7.63 1.74
N CYS A 59 3.27 6.58 0.92
CA CYS A 59 2.14 6.29 0.05
C CYS A 59 1.46 4.93 0.36
N THR A 60 1.83 4.32 1.50
CA THR A 60 1.23 3.09 2.03
C THR A 60 0.52 3.35 3.36
N ASP A 61 -0.38 2.46 3.76
CA ASP A 61 -1.07 2.61 5.03
C ASP A 61 -0.11 2.38 6.21
N VAL A 62 -0.25 3.20 7.26
CA VAL A 62 0.54 3.03 8.49
C VAL A 62 -0.38 2.67 9.65
N TYR A 63 -0.12 1.53 10.27
CA TYR A 63 -0.82 1.06 11.46
C TYR A 63 -0.02 1.42 12.70
N PHE A 64 -0.62 2.00 13.73
CA PHE A 64 0.12 2.48 14.90
C PHE A 64 -0.73 2.46 16.18
N HIS A 65 -0.09 2.35 17.35
CA HIS A 65 -0.80 2.35 18.63
C HIS A 65 -0.63 3.64 19.45
N ASP A 66 0.47 4.37 19.28
CA ASP A 66 0.72 5.60 20.04
C ASP A 66 -0.11 6.74 19.44
N PRO A 67 -1.17 7.22 20.13
CA PRO A 67 -2.06 8.22 19.57
C PRO A 67 -1.40 9.60 19.44
N THR A 68 -0.21 9.80 20.01
CA THR A 68 0.57 11.03 19.81
C THR A 68 1.02 11.23 18.36
N PHE A 69 0.96 10.20 17.50
CA PHE A 69 1.21 10.33 16.06
C PHE A 69 0.00 10.86 15.27
N ILE A 70 -1.21 10.83 15.83
CA ILE A 70 -2.44 11.28 15.13
C ILE A 70 -2.31 12.71 14.59
N PRO A 71 -1.84 13.71 15.37
CA PRO A 71 -1.67 15.08 14.86
C PRO A 71 -0.67 15.16 13.70
N TYR A 72 0.43 14.41 13.78
CA TYR A 72 1.47 14.40 12.76
C TYR A 72 0.97 13.82 11.43
N PHE A 73 0.25 12.69 11.47
CA PHE A 73 -0.39 12.12 10.29
C PHE A 73 -1.47 13.04 9.70
N LYS A 74 -2.33 13.63 10.55
CA LYS A 74 -3.35 14.60 10.10
C LYS A 74 -2.73 15.83 9.45
N MET A 75 -1.62 16.35 9.98
CA MET A 75 -0.89 17.48 9.38
C MET A 75 -0.35 17.13 7.99
N ASN A 76 0.04 15.87 7.77
CA ASN A 76 0.43 15.32 6.48
C ASN A 76 -0.76 14.76 5.66
N ARG A 77 -1.99 15.22 5.95
CA ARG A 77 -3.23 14.89 5.22
C ARG A 77 -3.56 13.41 5.15
N HIS A 78 -3.04 12.60 6.07
CA HIS A 78 -3.47 11.21 6.18
C HIS A 78 -4.86 11.15 6.83
N GLU A 79 -5.70 10.25 6.34
CA GLU A 79 -6.97 9.90 6.98
C GLU A 79 -6.70 8.91 8.13
N ILE A 80 -7.23 9.19 9.32
CA ILE A 80 -7.04 8.32 10.49
C ILE A 80 -8.34 7.59 10.81
N SER A 81 -8.26 6.27 10.92
CA SER A 81 -9.34 5.40 11.41
C SER A 81 -8.87 4.54 12.57
N VAL A 82 -9.80 4.10 13.42
CA VAL A 82 -9.53 3.12 14.49
C VAL A 82 -9.89 1.74 13.99
N ILE A 83 -8.95 0.81 14.07
CA ILE A 83 -9.10 -0.58 13.65
C ILE A 83 -9.53 -1.46 14.82
N GLU A 84 -8.92 -1.26 15.99
CA GLU A 84 -9.24 -1.98 17.23
C GLU A 84 -9.07 -1.03 18.41
N GLY A 85 -9.97 -1.09 19.40
CA GLY A 85 -9.85 -0.27 20.60
C GLY A 85 -11.18 -0.14 21.35
N VAL A 86 -11.08 0.18 22.64
CA VAL A 86 -12.24 0.41 23.50
C VAL A 86 -12.36 1.90 23.77
N GLN A 87 -13.52 2.50 23.46
CA GLN A 87 -13.77 3.90 23.81
C GLN A 87 -14.02 4.05 25.30
N LEU A 88 -13.65 5.20 25.87
CA LEU A 88 -13.80 5.48 27.30
C LEU A 88 -15.24 5.25 27.79
N ALA A 89 -16.24 5.72 27.05
CA ALA A 89 -17.64 5.54 27.41
C ALA A 89 -18.05 4.04 27.42
N ASP A 90 -17.56 3.25 26.46
CA ASP A 90 -17.83 1.81 26.41
C ASP A 90 -17.15 1.06 27.54
N TYR A 91 -15.92 1.45 27.89
CA TYR A 91 -15.22 0.91 29.05
C TYR A 91 -16.01 1.15 30.34
N LEU A 92 -16.41 2.40 30.60
CA LEU A 92 -17.20 2.77 31.79
C LEU A 92 -18.56 2.05 31.82
N ASN A 93 -19.23 1.92 30.67
CA ASN A 93 -20.47 1.15 30.56
C ASN A 93 -20.24 -0.35 30.75
N GLY A 94 -19.05 -0.88 30.45
CA GLY A 94 -18.69 -2.29 30.60
C GLY A 94 -18.22 -2.70 32.00
N LEU A 95 -17.93 -1.75 32.90
CA LEU A 95 -17.51 -2.07 34.27
C LEU A 95 -18.57 -2.90 35.02
N ALA A 96 -18.14 -3.76 35.95
CA ALA A 96 -19.06 -4.54 36.76
C ALA A 96 -19.94 -3.64 37.64
N PRO A 97 -21.16 -4.07 38.02
CA PRO A 97 -21.93 -3.41 39.07
C PRO A 97 -21.11 -3.26 40.36
N ASP A 98 -21.47 -2.25 41.16
CA ASP A 98 -20.79 -1.86 42.41
C ASP A 98 -19.37 -1.29 42.22
N CYS A 99 -18.94 -1.04 40.97
CA CYS A 99 -17.65 -0.43 40.69
C CYS A 99 -17.63 1.07 41.04
N TRP A 100 -16.56 1.52 41.68
CA TRP A 100 -16.27 2.93 41.93
C TRP A 100 -15.30 3.48 40.90
N VAL A 101 -15.49 4.74 40.52
CA VAL A 101 -14.68 5.39 39.49
C VAL A 101 -14.34 6.82 39.92
N TRP A 102 -13.05 7.15 39.90
CA TRP A 102 -12.52 8.49 40.13
C TRP A 102 -11.84 8.99 38.87
N ILE A 103 -12.24 10.16 38.38
CA ILE A 103 -11.70 10.80 37.19
C ILE A 103 -11.14 12.18 37.55
N ALA A 104 -9.88 12.43 37.16
CA ALA A 104 -9.25 13.74 37.22
C ALA A 104 -8.65 14.07 35.85
N VAL A 105 -9.00 15.24 35.31
CA VAL A 105 -8.45 15.72 34.04
C VAL A 105 -7.21 16.54 34.27
N LYS A 106 -6.20 16.33 33.42
CA LYS A 106 -5.02 17.18 33.31
C LYS A 106 -5.02 17.91 31.96
N ASP A 107 -4.67 19.18 31.99
CA ASP A 107 -4.33 19.95 30.78
C ASP A 107 -5.50 19.99 29.76
N GLU A 108 -5.27 19.68 28.49
CA GLU A 108 -6.25 19.81 27.40
C GLU A 108 -7.18 18.59 27.25
N GLY A 109 -7.58 17.99 28.38
CA GLY A 109 -8.29 16.71 28.39
C GLY A 109 -9.75 16.71 27.92
N SER A 110 -10.29 17.85 27.47
CA SER A 110 -11.61 17.90 26.83
C SER A 110 -11.57 18.06 25.31
N GLN A 111 -10.37 18.19 24.70
CA GLN A 111 -10.22 18.49 23.27
C GLN A 111 -10.89 17.47 22.34
N ALA A 112 -10.84 16.18 22.67
CA ALA A 112 -11.46 15.09 21.92
C ALA A 112 -12.92 14.80 22.35
N VAL A 113 -13.46 15.52 23.33
CA VAL A 113 -14.84 15.38 23.84
C VAL A 113 -15.78 16.25 23.00
N ASP A 114 -15.89 15.93 21.71
CA ASP A 114 -16.87 16.54 20.80
C ASP A 114 -18.33 16.23 21.20
N ASP A 115 -19.31 16.82 20.51
CA ASP A 115 -20.73 16.70 20.86
C ASP A 115 -21.21 15.24 20.95
N MET A 116 -20.66 14.36 20.10
CA MET A 116 -20.99 12.95 20.11
C MET A 116 -20.41 12.25 21.35
N ASN A 117 -19.13 12.49 21.66
CA ASN A 117 -18.50 11.92 22.84
C ASN A 117 -19.09 12.49 24.14
N ALA A 118 -19.39 13.79 24.18
CA ALA A 118 -20.08 14.42 25.29
C ALA A 118 -21.45 13.80 25.55
N ALA A 119 -22.27 13.56 24.51
CA ALA A 119 -23.56 12.90 24.65
C ALA A 119 -23.43 11.47 25.20
N ARG A 120 -22.40 10.73 24.79
CA ARG A 120 -22.15 9.38 25.32
C ARG A 120 -21.69 9.39 26.78
N LEU A 121 -20.85 10.34 27.17
CA LEU A 121 -20.43 10.54 28.56
C LEU A 121 -21.59 11.03 29.44
N ALA A 122 -22.50 11.85 28.90
CA ALA A 122 -23.69 12.30 29.62
C ALA A 122 -24.61 11.13 30.04
N ASN A 123 -24.68 10.06 29.24
CA ASN A 123 -25.42 8.85 29.62
C ASN A 123 -24.81 8.12 30.83
N ILE A 124 -23.55 8.40 31.15
CA ILE A 124 -22.82 7.89 32.32
C ILE A 124 -22.86 8.91 33.48
N GLY A 125 -23.52 10.07 33.29
CA GLY A 125 -23.61 11.12 34.30
C GLY A 125 -22.43 12.10 34.30
N ILE A 126 -21.57 12.08 33.28
CA ILE A 126 -20.56 13.11 33.03
C ILE A 126 -21.19 14.20 32.16
N THR A 127 -21.61 15.31 32.76
CA THR A 127 -22.43 16.33 32.09
C THR A 127 -21.71 17.67 31.90
N GLN A 128 -20.63 17.91 32.63
CA GLN A 128 -19.91 19.19 32.59
C GLN A 128 -18.61 19.14 31.76
N LEU A 129 -18.24 17.98 31.21
CA LEU A 129 -17.04 17.82 30.38
C LEU A 129 -17.42 17.79 28.90
N ASP A 130 -17.10 18.87 28.18
CA ASP A 130 -17.27 18.98 26.74
C ASP A 130 -16.10 19.75 26.11
N ARG A 131 -16.03 19.79 24.77
CA ARG A 131 -14.96 20.46 24.03
C ARG A 131 -14.81 21.95 24.36
N SER A 132 -15.88 22.65 24.71
CA SER A 132 -15.81 24.07 25.13
C SER A 132 -15.04 24.25 26.44
N LYS A 133 -14.85 23.18 27.21
CA LYS A 133 -14.12 23.19 28.48
C LYS A 133 -12.62 23.01 28.33
N LEU A 134 -12.05 23.27 27.16
CA LEU A 134 -10.62 23.13 26.91
C LEU A 134 -9.80 23.87 27.99
N ARG A 135 -8.83 23.18 28.60
CA ARG A 135 -7.92 23.67 29.66
C ARG A 135 -8.52 23.92 31.04
N HIS A 136 -9.80 23.63 31.26
CA HIS A 136 -10.38 23.67 32.62
C HIS A 136 -9.92 22.47 33.45
N SER A 137 -9.89 22.65 34.76
CA SER A 137 -9.83 21.55 35.73
C SER A 137 -11.17 20.82 35.74
N TYR A 138 -11.13 19.50 35.87
CA TYR A 138 -12.33 18.67 35.94
C TYR A 138 -12.11 17.45 36.84
N VAL A 139 -13.08 17.20 37.72
CA VAL A 139 -13.15 16.01 38.57
C VAL A 139 -14.54 15.40 38.47
N TRP A 140 -14.60 14.08 38.41
CA TRP A 140 -15.85 13.32 38.49
C TRP A 140 -15.66 12.05 39.31
N ILE A 141 -16.65 11.74 40.14
CA ILE A 141 -16.69 10.55 40.99
C ILE A 141 -18.06 9.91 40.84
N GLY A 142 -18.07 8.63 40.45
CA GLY A 142 -19.28 7.86 40.26
C GLY A 142 -19.21 6.48 40.88
N HIS A 143 -20.36 5.98 41.32
CA HIS A 143 -20.55 4.62 41.80
C HIS A 143 -21.59 3.91 40.94
N LYS A 144 -21.18 2.81 40.32
CA LYS A 144 -22.02 2.06 39.39
C LYS A 144 -23.01 1.18 40.14
N GLN A 145 -24.29 1.39 39.89
CA GLN A 145 -25.39 0.69 40.55
C GLN A 145 -25.68 -0.67 39.90
N GLU A 146 -26.48 -1.50 40.57
CA GLU A 146 -26.89 -2.82 40.07
C GLU A 146 -27.66 -2.76 38.75
N ASP A 147 -28.40 -1.67 38.49
CA ASP A 147 -29.14 -1.46 37.24
C ASP A 147 -28.23 -1.00 36.08
N GLY A 148 -26.92 -0.85 36.32
CA GLY A 148 -25.93 -0.44 35.34
C GLY A 148 -25.76 1.07 35.20
N THR A 149 -26.59 1.89 35.86
CA THR A 149 -26.46 3.35 35.87
C THR A 149 -25.40 3.80 36.88
N TYR A 150 -24.97 5.06 36.77
CA TYR A 150 -24.03 5.66 37.73
C TYR A 150 -24.76 6.61 38.66
N GLU A 151 -24.57 6.40 39.97
CA GLU A 151 -24.81 7.46 40.95
C GLU A 151 -23.65 8.45 40.89
N VAL A 152 -23.94 9.70 40.50
CA VAL A 152 -22.94 10.77 40.44
C VAL A 152 -22.77 11.39 41.83
N LEU A 153 -21.69 10.99 42.50
CA LEU A 153 -21.36 11.42 43.85
C LEU A 153 -20.76 12.82 43.85
N TYR A 154 -19.93 13.14 42.85
CA TYR A 154 -19.31 14.44 42.68
C TYR A 154 -19.01 14.73 41.22
N GLU A 155 -19.28 15.95 40.75
CA GLU A 155 -18.84 16.46 39.45
C GLU A 155 -18.57 17.96 39.52
N GLN A 156 -17.37 18.39 39.13
CA GLN A 156 -17.02 19.80 39.03
C GLN A 156 -16.12 20.08 37.83
N CYS A 157 -16.43 21.15 37.10
CA CYS A 157 -15.57 21.78 36.10
C CYS A 157 -15.26 23.22 36.52
N SER A 158 -13.99 23.65 36.44
CA SER A 158 -13.57 25.00 36.87
C SER A 158 -12.33 25.49 36.12
N PRO A 159 -12.18 26.82 35.86
CA PRO A 159 -10.93 27.37 35.34
C PRO A 159 -9.81 27.36 36.38
N GLU A 160 -10.16 27.22 37.66
CA GLU A 160 -9.24 27.16 38.79
C GLU A 160 -8.93 25.72 39.20
N ALA A 161 -7.95 25.53 40.08
CA ALA A 161 -7.64 24.22 40.62
C ALA A 161 -8.82 23.63 41.41
N ILE A 162 -9.07 22.34 41.25
CA ILE A 162 -10.06 21.57 42.00
C ILE A 162 -9.32 20.63 42.93
N ASN A 163 -9.69 20.63 44.21
CA ASN A 163 -9.19 19.68 45.22
C ASN A 163 -10.40 19.05 45.90
N VAL A 164 -10.45 17.72 45.95
CA VAL A 164 -11.59 16.95 46.47
C VAL A 164 -11.07 15.88 47.42
N ASN A 165 -11.80 15.64 48.49
CA ASN A 165 -11.57 14.55 49.44
C ASN A 165 -12.92 13.89 49.80
N GLU A 166 -12.89 12.93 50.70
CA GLU A 166 -14.09 12.19 51.14
C GLU A 166 -15.20 13.08 51.71
N GLU A 167 -14.86 14.18 52.38
CA GLU A 167 -15.82 15.10 53.00
C GLU A 167 -16.74 15.78 51.96
N CYS A 168 -16.32 15.78 50.69
CA CYS A 168 -17.08 16.35 49.59
C CYS A 168 -18.14 15.39 49.01
N LEU A 169 -18.14 14.11 49.40
CA LEU A 169 -19.05 13.11 48.82
C LEU A 169 -20.43 13.13 49.47
N LYS A 170 -21.43 12.73 48.67
CA LYS A 170 -22.82 12.51 49.13
C LYS A 170 -22.99 11.19 49.89
N SER A 171 -22.03 10.27 49.78
CA SER A 171 -22.05 8.94 50.38
C SER A 171 -20.65 8.53 50.88
N VAL A 172 -20.59 7.48 51.70
CA VAL A 172 -19.33 6.98 52.26
C VAL A 172 -18.56 6.21 51.19
N SER A 173 -17.34 6.65 50.89
CA SER A 173 -16.41 5.96 50.01
C SER A 173 -15.87 4.67 50.68
N PRO A 174 -15.62 3.58 49.92
CA PRO A 174 -14.98 2.38 50.45
C PRO A 174 -13.50 2.60 50.80
N HIS A 175 -12.87 3.64 50.25
CA HIS A 175 -11.46 3.98 50.44
C HIS A 175 -11.28 5.46 50.77
N THR A 176 -10.24 5.76 51.54
CA THR A 176 -9.80 7.13 51.74
C THR A 176 -9.21 7.70 50.46
N PHE A 177 -9.57 8.93 50.10
CA PHE A 177 -9.03 9.53 48.88
C PHE A 177 -8.82 11.03 48.95
N THR A 178 -7.86 11.49 48.15
CA THR A 178 -7.71 12.89 47.77
C THR A 178 -7.46 12.99 46.27
N MET A 179 -8.13 13.92 45.61
CA MET A 179 -7.99 14.17 44.18
C MET A 179 -7.67 15.64 43.93
N THR A 180 -6.78 15.88 42.98
CA THR A 180 -6.51 17.22 42.46
C THR A 180 -6.62 17.20 40.94
N SER A 181 -7.36 18.16 40.40
CA SER A 181 -7.31 18.51 38.99
C SER A 181 -6.91 19.96 38.84
N GLN A 182 -5.89 20.18 38.03
CA GLN A 182 -5.39 21.48 37.63
C GLN A 182 -5.32 21.46 36.11
N GLY A 183 -6.31 22.07 35.47
CA GLY A 183 -6.27 22.37 34.04
C GLY A 183 -5.19 23.41 33.73
N ALA A 184 -4.81 23.57 32.46
CA ALA A 184 -3.75 24.52 32.09
C ALA A 184 -4.05 25.98 32.47
N LEU A 185 -5.32 26.36 32.64
CA LEU A 185 -5.69 27.70 33.12
C LEU A 185 -5.31 27.96 34.59
N SER A 186 -5.07 26.91 35.38
CA SER A 186 -4.69 27.01 36.80
C SER A 186 -3.18 27.16 37.06
N GLY A 187 -2.35 27.05 36.01
CA GLY A 187 -0.92 27.42 36.04
C GLY A 187 0.09 26.28 36.17
N ASN A 188 -0.23 25.16 36.83
CA ASN A 188 0.74 24.07 37.12
C ASN A 188 0.39 22.68 36.56
N SER A 189 -0.70 22.57 35.76
CA SER A 189 -1.22 21.36 35.10
C SER A 189 -0.93 20.03 35.83
N LEU A 190 -1.85 19.57 36.68
CA LEU A 190 -1.71 18.39 37.53
C LEU A 190 -3.02 17.57 37.54
N ALA A 191 -2.91 16.24 37.40
CA ALA A 191 -3.95 15.31 37.81
C ALA A 191 -3.37 14.33 38.83
N SER A 192 -3.95 14.30 40.03
CA SER A 192 -3.56 13.43 41.14
C SER A 192 -4.80 12.73 41.67
N ILE A 193 -4.70 11.42 41.89
CA ILE A 193 -5.75 10.57 42.46
C ILE A 193 -5.06 9.64 43.46
N VAL A 194 -5.10 10.03 44.73
CA VAL A 194 -4.50 9.28 45.82
C VAL A 194 -5.58 8.48 46.52
N ILE A 195 -5.44 7.16 46.58
CA ILE A 195 -6.36 6.23 47.26
C ILE A 195 -5.56 5.53 48.37
N ASP A 196 -6.03 5.59 49.62
CA ASP A 196 -5.36 5.04 50.81
C ASP A 196 -3.88 5.45 50.94
N GLY A 197 -3.59 6.71 50.59
CA GLY A 197 -2.25 7.28 50.64
C GLY A 197 -1.32 6.89 49.47
N ILE A 198 -1.82 6.13 48.50
CA ILE A 198 -1.07 5.70 47.31
C ILE A 198 -1.53 6.51 46.09
N GLU A 199 -0.60 7.14 45.36
CA GLU A 199 -0.89 7.83 44.10
C GLU A 199 -1.12 6.83 42.97
N TYR A 200 -2.31 6.89 42.36
CA TYR A 200 -2.68 6.05 41.22
C TYR A 200 -2.75 6.82 39.90
N SER A 201 -2.80 8.15 39.93
CA SER A 201 -2.74 8.94 38.68
C SER A 201 -1.31 8.92 38.11
N SER A 202 -1.22 8.67 36.80
CA SER A 202 0.05 8.79 36.09
C SER A 202 0.44 10.24 35.79
N ASN A 203 -0.44 11.21 36.12
CA ASN A 203 -0.29 12.64 35.83
C ASN A 203 0.05 12.91 34.36
N GLN A 204 -0.50 12.11 33.44
CA GLN A 204 -0.36 12.31 32.00
C GLN A 204 -1.45 13.26 31.49
N ARG A 205 -1.21 13.86 30.32
CA ARG A 205 -2.19 14.73 29.64
C ARG A 205 -3.47 13.94 29.37
N GLY A 206 -4.63 14.58 29.57
CA GLY A 206 -5.94 13.97 29.30
C GLY A 206 -6.69 13.52 30.55
N ILE A 207 -7.50 12.49 30.42
CA ILE A 207 -8.35 11.93 31.47
C ILE A 207 -7.57 10.86 32.22
N ASN A 208 -7.23 11.10 33.48
CA ASN A 208 -6.67 10.10 34.40
C ASN A 208 -7.82 9.50 35.20
N MET A 209 -7.85 8.19 35.33
CA MET A 209 -8.97 7.46 35.90
C MET A 209 -8.48 6.32 36.79
N VAL A 210 -9.14 6.15 37.93
CA VAL A 210 -8.96 5.01 38.82
C VAL A 210 -10.29 4.32 39.00
N THR A 211 -10.31 3.00 38.86
CA THR A 211 -11.50 2.17 39.07
C THR A 211 -11.26 1.17 40.19
N TYR A 212 -12.25 0.99 41.06
CA TYR A 212 -12.23 -0.02 42.11
C TYR A 212 -13.41 -0.96 41.98
N THR A 213 -13.12 -2.26 41.90
CA THR A 213 -14.15 -3.32 41.89
C THR A 213 -14.14 -4.06 43.23
N PRO A 214 -15.12 -3.83 44.13
CA PRO A 214 -15.13 -4.40 45.47
C PRO A 214 -15.10 -5.93 45.48
N SER A 215 -15.84 -6.57 44.58
CA SER A 215 -15.93 -8.05 44.49
C SER A 215 -14.59 -8.72 44.15
N LEU A 216 -13.67 -7.99 43.51
CA LEU A 216 -12.33 -8.46 43.15
C LEU A 216 -11.23 -7.85 44.02
N GLN A 217 -11.56 -6.90 44.88
CA GLN A 217 -10.61 -6.04 45.60
C GLN A 217 -9.53 -5.45 44.68
N LEU A 218 -9.92 -5.07 43.46
CA LEU A 218 -9.01 -4.67 42.39
C LEU A 218 -9.10 -3.17 42.15
N LEU A 219 -7.97 -2.47 42.30
CA LEU A 219 -7.75 -1.08 41.90
C LEU A 219 -6.98 -1.05 40.58
N GLU A 220 -7.54 -0.39 39.57
CA GLU A 220 -6.91 -0.22 38.26
C GLU A 220 -6.78 1.26 37.92
N SER A 221 -5.64 1.64 37.35
CA SER A 221 -5.40 2.99 36.85
C SER A 221 -5.32 2.96 35.34
N ASN A 222 -6.04 3.89 34.71
CA ASN A 222 -6.06 4.07 33.26
C ASN A 222 -5.90 5.54 32.92
N VAL A 223 -5.33 5.82 31.75
CA VAL A 223 -5.23 7.17 31.22
C VAL A 223 -5.62 7.21 29.75
N VAL A 224 -6.44 8.20 29.39
CA VAL A 224 -6.83 8.48 28.01
C VAL A 224 -6.21 9.81 27.62
N ASP A 225 -5.37 9.82 26.58
CA ASP A 225 -4.87 11.07 25.97
C ASP A 225 -5.99 11.74 25.15
N SER A 226 -6.98 12.26 25.88
CA SER A 226 -8.16 12.94 25.37
C SER A 226 -7.87 14.30 24.73
N PHE A 227 -6.59 14.63 24.56
CA PHE A 227 -6.17 15.65 23.60
C PHE A 227 -6.32 15.17 22.14
N VAL A 228 -6.01 13.89 21.90
CA VAL A 228 -5.92 13.30 20.54
C VAL A 228 -7.00 12.24 20.26
N THR A 229 -7.52 11.55 21.28
CA THR A 229 -8.42 10.40 21.11
C THR A 229 -9.28 10.11 22.35
N MET A 230 -10.44 9.48 22.18
CA MET A 230 -11.30 9.00 23.29
C MET A 230 -11.19 7.49 23.54
N TYR A 231 -10.18 6.84 22.96
CA TYR A 231 -9.92 5.42 23.14
C TYR A 231 -8.91 5.18 24.25
N LEU A 232 -9.08 4.07 24.97
CA LEU A 232 -8.13 3.60 25.98
C LEU A 232 -6.75 3.27 25.36
N PRO A 233 -5.71 3.16 26.21
CA PRO A 233 -4.39 2.70 25.77
C PRO A 233 -4.48 1.39 25.00
N ASN A 234 -3.56 1.20 24.05
CA ASN A 234 -3.44 0.04 23.15
C ASN A 234 -4.43 -0.01 21.97
N ALA A 235 -5.27 1.01 21.76
CA ALA A 235 -6.01 1.14 20.51
C ALA A 235 -5.05 1.07 19.29
N LEU A 236 -5.50 0.41 18.22
CA LEU A 236 -4.82 0.32 16.94
C LEU A 236 -5.47 1.30 15.97
N TYR A 237 -4.67 2.23 15.47
CA TYR A 237 -5.05 3.21 14.46
C TYR A 237 -4.48 2.82 13.10
N ARG A 238 -5.14 3.23 12.01
CA ARG A 238 -4.66 3.18 10.62
C ARG A 238 -4.63 4.60 10.06
N ALA A 239 -3.46 5.04 9.62
CA ALA A 239 -3.25 6.24 8.82
C ALA A 239 -3.20 5.87 7.34
N VAL A 240 -4.16 6.34 6.56
CA VAL A 240 -4.21 6.18 5.10
C VAL A 240 -3.62 7.44 4.46
N PRO A 241 -2.59 7.32 3.60
CA PRO A 241 -1.98 8.47 2.96
C PRO A 241 -2.90 9.11 1.91
N PRO A 242 -2.73 10.41 1.63
CA PRO A 242 -3.55 11.12 0.65
C PRO A 242 -3.31 10.66 -0.80
N ILE A 243 -2.16 10.03 -1.06
CA ILE A 243 -1.80 9.44 -2.35
C ILE A 243 -1.44 7.98 -2.10
N ARG A 244 -2.24 7.06 -2.62
CA ARG A 244 -1.87 5.64 -2.69
C ARG A 244 -1.09 5.40 -3.97
N VAL A 245 0.17 5.00 -3.82
CA VAL A 245 0.90 4.38 -4.91
C VAL A 245 0.94 2.90 -4.58
N HIS A 246 0.03 2.14 -5.19
CA HIS A 246 -0.04 0.71 -4.96
C HIS A 246 1.06 0.05 -5.78
N PRO A 247 1.99 -0.71 -5.17
CA PRO A 247 3.07 -1.43 -5.87
C PRO A 247 2.66 -2.22 -7.11
N HIS A 248 1.39 -2.60 -7.23
CA HIS A 248 0.86 -3.35 -8.37
C HIS A 248 0.13 -2.50 -9.41
N ALA A 249 -0.09 -1.20 -9.17
CA ALA A 249 -0.87 -0.33 -10.07
C ALA A 249 -0.22 -0.14 -11.45
N TRP A 250 1.05 -0.52 -11.62
CA TRP A 250 1.69 -0.56 -12.93
C TRP A 250 1.01 -1.56 -13.88
N VAL A 251 0.48 -2.69 -13.36
CA VAL A 251 -0.09 -3.76 -14.21
C VAL A 251 -1.39 -3.33 -14.90
N ASP A 252 -2.08 -2.34 -14.33
CA ASP A 252 -3.26 -1.73 -14.91
C ASP A 252 -2.92 -0.65 -15.95
N ARG A 253 -1.64 -0.30 -16.10
CA ARG A 253 -1.16 0.58 -17.17
C ARG A 253 -0.94 -0.26 -18.41
N ALA A 254 -1.76 -0.02 -19.44
CA ALA A 254 -1.67 -0.73 -20.72
C ALA A 254 -0.42 -0.38 -21.55
N SER A 255 0.51 0.44 -21.03
CA SER A 255 1.70 0.89 -21.75
C SER A 255 2.93 0.88 -20.86
N ILE A 256 3.99 0.24 -21.34
CA ILE A 256 5.35 0.31 -20.82
C ILE A 256 6.20 1.06 -21.85
N CYS A 257 6.89 2.11 -21.42
CA CYS A 257 7.76 2.91 -22.28
C CYS A 257 9.10 2.19 -22.41
N HIS A 258 9.36 1.62 -23.59
CA HIS A 258 10.49 0.73 -23.85
C HIS A 258 11.81 1.51 -23.95
N ALA A 259 12.83 1.08 -23.21
CA ALA A 259 14.13 1.70 -23.05
C ALA A 259 14.08 3.22 -22.79
N GLY A 260 13.10 3.65 -21.98
CA GLY A 260 12.81 5.07 -21.69
C GLY A 260 12.12 5.84 -22.82
N GLY A 261 11.83 5.17 -23.93
CA GLY A 261 11.13 5.67 -25.10
C GLY A 261 12.05 6.24 -26.19
N GLU A 262 11.53 6.26 -27.42
CA GLU A 262 12.19 6.86 -28.57
C GLU A 262 12.42 8.34 -28.31
N TRP A 263 13.63 8.80 -28.60
CA TRP A 263 14.01 10.19 -28.50
C TRP A 263 14.69 10.64 -29.80
N GLU A 264 14.11 11.65 -30.45
CA GLU A 264 14.56 12.17 -31.75
C GLU A 264 14.71 11.12 -32.86
N GLY A 265 13.80 10.14 -32.89
CA GLY A 265 13.83 9.06 -33.88
C GLY A 265 14.76 7.90 -33.54
N ILE A 266 15.40 7.92 -32.36
CA ILE A 266 16.34 6.90 -31.89
C ILE A 266 15.74 6.19 -30.66
N ALA A 267 15.54 4.88 -30.77
CA ALA A 267 15.17 4.00 -29.64
C ALA A 267 16.41 3.58 -28.83
N TYR A 268 16.22 2.94 -27.67
CA TYR A 268 17.29 2.44 -26.79
C TYR A 268 18.20 3.52 -26.17
N THR A 269 17.75 4.77 -26.12
CA THR A 269 18.57 5.88 -25.62
C THR A 269 18.80 5.80 -24.12
N ASN A 270 17.84 5.27 -23.34
CA ASN A 270 17.92 5.16 -21.89
C ASN A 270 18.35 6.48 -21.19
N CYS A 271 18.01 7.64 -21.80
CA CYS A 271 18.49 8.94 -21.34
C CYS A 271 17.43 9.69 -20.52
N LEU A 272 17.89 10.60 -19.65
CA LEU A 272 17.01 11.37 -18.76
C LEU A 272 15.94 12.14 -19.51
N GLU A 273 16.32 12.77 -20.61
CA GLU A 273 15.44 13.64 -21.39
C GLU A 273 14.30 12.86 -22.04
N ALA A 274 14.57 11.62 -22.48
CA ALA A 274 13.55 10.72 -23.00
C ALA A 274 12.53 10.36 -21.90
N LEU A 275 13.02 9.91 -20.74
CA LEU A 275 12.19 9.58 -19.58
C LEU A 275 11.30 10.73 -19.14
N GLU A 276 11.86 11.92 -18.95
CA GLU A 276 11.11 13.10 -18.52
C GLU A 276 10.10 13.53 -19.59
N PHE A 277 10.48 13.50 -20.88
CA PHE A 277 9.55 13.84 -21.95
C PHE A 277 8.37 12.86 -22.01
N HIS A 278 8.63 11.55 -21.96
CA HIS A 278 7.59 10.54 -22.06
C HIS A 278 6.68 10.54 -20.83
N TYR A 279 7.22 10.86 -19.66
CA TYR A 279 6.42 11.06 -18.44
C TYR A 279 5.50 12.29 -18.55
N VAL A 280 6.07 13.46 -18.86
CA VAL A 280 5.37 14.76 -18.83
C VAL A 280 4.43 14.92 -20.02
N HIS A 281 4.90 14.57 -21.21
CA HIS A 281 4.21 14.90 -22.47
C HIS A 281 3.51 13.71 -23.11
N ARG A 282 3.91 12.47 -22.80
CA ARG A 282 3.30 11.25 -23.37
C ARG A 282 2.51 10.42 -22.35
N GLY A 283 2.46 10.86 -21.10
CA GLY A 283 1.60 10.28 -20.07
C GLY A 283 2.06 8.92 -19.53
N HIS A 284 3.26 8.47 -19.91
CA HIS A 284 3.80 7.20 -19.45
C HIS A 284 4.07 7.24 -17.94
N ARG A 285 3.82 6.10 -17.29
CA ARG A 285 4.09 5.88 -15.85
C ARG A 285 4.90 4.62 -15.58
N VAL A 286 5.02 3.73 -16.55
CA VAL A 286 5.85 2.54 -16.43
C VAL A 286 6.92 2.65 -17.50
N PHE A 287 8.18 2.59 -17.07
CA PHE A 287 9.34 2.70 -17.95
C PHE A 287 10.12 1.42 -17.82
N GLU A 288 10.38 0.76 -18.94
CA GLU A 288 11.42 -0.26 -19.01
C GLU A 288 12.74 0.43 -19.33
N LEU A 289 13.80 0.03 -18.62
CA LEU A 289 15.16 0.50 -18.86
C LEU A 289 16.13 -0.67 -18.82
N ASP A 290 17.05 -0.64 -19.78
CA ASP A 290 18.15 -1.59 -19.86
C ASP A 290 19.19 -1.29 -18.78
N PHE A 291 19.79 -2.31 -18.18
CA PHE A 291 20.85 -2.15 -17.18
C PHE A 291 22.08 -2.99 -17.52
N GLU A 292 23.25 -2.34 -17.46
CA GLU A 292 24.54 -3.02 -17.58
C GLU A 292 25.56 -2.64 -16.52
N LEU A 293 26.52 -3.55 -16.26
CA LEU A 293 27.66 -3.29 -15.40
C LEU A 293 28.78 -2.56 -16.17
N THR A 294 29.37 -1.55 -15.54
CA THR A 294 30.61 -0.91 -15.99
C THR A 294 31.83 -1.77 -15.61
N SER A 295 33.01 -1.44 -16.15
CA SER A 295 34.23 -2.20 -15.89
C SER A 295 34.71 -2.15 -14.42
N ASP A 296 34.28 -1.12 -13.70
CA ASP A 296 34.46 -0.91 -12.26
C ASP A 296 33.26 -1.39 -11.42
N GLY A 297 32.30 -2.08 -12.03
CA GLY A 297 31.22 -2.80 -11.34
C GLY A 297 30.04 -1.94 -10.88
N GLU A 298 29.83 -0.77 -11.48
CA GLU A 298 28.66 0.07 -11.22
C GLU A 298 27.54 -0.18 -12.23
N LEU A 299 26.29 0.00 -11.80
CA LEU A 299 25.12 -0.28 -12.63
C LEU A 299 24.67 0.98 -13.37
N VAL A 300 24.58 0.89 -14.70
CA VAL A 300 24.21 1.99 -15.60
C VAL A 300 23.07 1.61 -16.52
N ALA A 301 22.24 2.59 -16.90
CA ALA A 301 21.10 2.38 -17.79
C ALA A 301 21.58 2.32 -19.25
N ARG A 302 21.74 1.11 -19.78
CA ARG A 302 22.29 0.83 -21.11
C ARG A 302 21.98 -0.60 -21.55
N HIS A 303 21.71 -0.78 -22.84
CA HIS A 303 21.42 -2.07 -23.46
C HIS A 303 22.61 -3.05 -23.50
N ASP A 304 23.74 -2.65 -24.10
CA ASP A 304 24.95 -3.48 -24.21
C ASP A 304 26.22 -2.65 -24.54
N TRP A 305 27.40 -3.27 -24.55
CA TRP A 305 28.67 -2.61 -24.88
C TRP A 305 29.12 -2.82 -26.33
N SER A 306 28.23 -3.25 -27.23
CA SER A 306 28.56 -3.53 -28.63
C SER A 306 28.88 -2.26 -29.43
N GLU A 307 29.74 -2.42 -30.45
CA GLU A 307 30.06 -1.33 -31.37
C GLU A 307 28.84 -0.80 -32.12
N LEU A 308 27.86 -1.66 -32.38
CA LEU A 308 26.61 -1.28 -33.02
C LEU A 308 25.86 -0.27 -32.16
N LEU A 309 25.78 -0.50 -30.85
CA LEU A 309 25.10 0.43 -29.95
C LEU A 309 25.85 1.76 -29.81
N TYR A 310 27.18 1.76 -29.77
CA TYR A 310 27.97 3.00 -29.81
C TYR A 310 27.63 3.85 -31.04
N GLY A 311 27.60 3.22 -32.23
CA GLY A 311 27.22 3.90 -33.47
C GLY A 311 25.78 4.41 -33.44
N HIS A 312 24.83 3.58 -33.00
CA HIS A 312 23.41 3.91 -32.89
C HIS A 312 23.15 5.11 -31.96
N LEU A 313 23.81 5.15 -30.81
CA LEU A 313 23.73 6.22 -29.83
C LEU A 313 24.66 7.41 -30.16
N LYS A 314 25.37 7.37 -31.30
CA LYS A 314 26.38 8.37 -31.72
C LYS A 314 27.39 8.70 -30.61
N GLN A 315 27.76 7.68 -29.84
CA GLN A 315 28.78 7.78 -28.80
C GLN A 315 30.13 7.38 -29.37
N GLN A 316 31.17 8.10 -28.96
CA GLN A 316 32.54 7.68 -29.21
C GLN A 316 32.97 6.76 -28.08
N ARG A 317 33.45 5.56 -28.43
CA ARG A 317 34.05 4.67 -27.44
C ARG A 317 35.28 5.35 -26.83
N PRO A 318 35.38 5.44 -25.49
CA PRO A 318 36.53 6.05 -24.84
C PRO A 318 37.86 5.39 -25.22
N GLU A 319 38.93 6.17 -25.23
CA GLU A 319 40.28 5.65 -25.46
C GLU A 319 40.64 4.63 -24.37
N GLY A 320 41.28 3.53 -24.77
CA GLY A 320 41.64 2.43 -23.87
C GLY A 320 40.54 1.38 -23.64
N VAL A 321 39.30 1.63 -24.07
CA VAL A 321 38.22 0.63 -24.03
C VAL A 321 38.23 -0.18 -25.33
N GLN A 322 38.30 -1.51 -25.22
CA GLN A 322 38.27 -2.42 -26.38
C GLN A 322 36.84 -2.61 -26.91
N PRO A 323 36.66 -2.99 -28.19
CA PRO A 323 35.33 -3.30 -28.73
C PRO A 323 34.59 -4.35 -27.90
N GLY A 324 33.31 -4.09 -27.58
CA GLY A 324 32.49 -5.00 -26.79
C GLY A 324 32.81 -5.03 -25.28
N GLN A 325 33.79 -4.25 -24.81
CA GLN A 325 34.13 -4.17 -23.39
C GLN A 325 33.46 -2.97 -22.72
N PRO A 326 33.08 -3.09 -21.44
CA PRO A 326 32.50 -2.00 -20.68
C PRO A 326 33.52 -0.88 -20.45
N MET A 327 33.02 0.36 -20.45
CA MET A 327 33.78 1.51 -19.95
C MET A 327 33.61 1.64 -18.42
N THR A 328 34.42 2.48 -17.79
CA THR A 328 34.26 2.81 -16.36
C THR A 328 33.02 3.67 -16.13
N HIS A 329 32.54 3.73 -14.89
CA HIS A 329 31.42 4.57 -14.50
C HIS A 329 31.67 6.07 -14.76
N GLU A 330 32.88 6.56 -14.51
CA GLU A 330 33.27 7.95 -14.82
C GLU A 330 33.23 8.24 -16.32
N GLN A 331 33.75 7.33 -17.14
CA GLN A 331 33.70 7.45 -18.60
C GLN A 331 32.25 7.43 -19.11
N PHE A 332 31.40 6.57 -18.54
CA PHE A 332 30.00 6.49 -18.93
C PHE A 332 29.26 7.80 -18.67
N ARG A 333 29.41 8.37 -17.46
CA ARG A 333 28.79 9.66 -17.11
C ARG A 333 29.28 10.82 -17.98
N SER A 334 30.49 10.73 -18.53
CA SER A 334 31.09 11.74 -19.41
C SER A 334 30.90 11.46 -20.91
N THR A 335 30.14 10.43 -21.29
CA THR A 335 29.86 10.07 -22.69
C THR A 335 28.38 10.32 -23.03
N PRO A 336 28.00 11.52 -23.50
CA PRO A 336 26.61 11.86 -23.76
C PRO A 336 25.95 10.98 -24.83
N ILE A 337 24.67 10.65 -24.62
CA ILE A 337 23.84 9.97 -25.60
C ILE A 337 23.51 10.97 -26.73
N LEU A 338 23.69 10.57 -27.99
CA LEU A 338 23.56 11.44 -29.16
C LEU A 338 24.37 12.75 -29.08
N GLY A 339 25.49 12.72 -28.33
CA GLY A 339 26.41 13.86 -28.17
C GLY A 339 25.91 14.97 -27.24
N ARG A 340 24.73 14.85 -26.63
CA ARG A 340 24.16 15.91 -25.77
C ARG A 340 23.24 15.46 -24.64
N PHE A 341 22.66 14.26 -24.72
CA PHE A 341 21.68 13.78 -23.76
C PHE A 341 22.34 13.03 -22.61
N THR A 342 21.69 13.10 -21.46
CA THR A 342 22.27 12.67 -20.19
C THR A 342 22.19 11.14 -20.06
N PRO A 343 23.34 10.43 -20.01
CA PRO A 343 23.35 9.00 -19.70
C PRO A 343 22.96 8.80 -18.23
N LEU A 344 22.23 7.73 -17.93
CA LEU A 344 21.71 7.48 -16.58
C LEU A 344 22.45 6.35 -15.87
N THR A 345 22.78 6.56 -14.60
CA THR A 345 23.20 5.50 -13.68
C THR A 345 21.97 4.93 -12.97
N ALA A 346 22.09 3.79 -12.29
CA ALA A 346 21.00 3.28 -11.45
C ALA A 346 20.54 4.31 -10.40
N HIS A 347 21.47 5.05 -9.79
CA HIS A 347 21.14 6.13 -8.85
C HIS A 347 20.33 7.25 -9.51
N ASP A 348 20.63 7.63 -10.75
CA ASP A 348 19.88 8.68 -11.46
C ASP A 348 18.45 8.20 -11.77
N VAL A 349 18.27 6.91 -12.06
CA VAL A 349 16.93 6.29 -12.22
C VAL A 349 16.16 6.31 -10.90
N MET A 350 16.81 6.00 -9.76
CA MET A 350 16.15 6.09 -8.45
C MET A 350 15.79 7.53 -8.09
N ALA A 351 16.62 8.50 -8.45
CA ALA A 351 16.28 9.92 -8.32
C ALA A 351 15.07 10.31 -9.16
N PHE A 352 14.95 9.77 -10.39
CA PHE A 352 13.76 9.94 -11.23
C PHE A 352 12.51 9.36 -10.58
N LEU A 353 12.55 8.11 -10.11
CA LEU A 353 11.42 7.49 -9.40
C LEU A 353 11.04 8.28 -8.16
N HIS A 354 12.03 8.75 -7.38
CA HIS A 354 11.79 9.56 -6.19
C HIS A 354 11.09 10.88 -6.53
N LYS A 355 11.49 11.55 -7.61
CA LYS A 355 10.88 12.79 -8.11
C LYS A 355 9.45 12.56 -8.63
N TYR A 356 9.22 11.45 -9.33
CA TYR A 356 7.95 11.12 -9.97
C TYR A 356 7.28 9.95 -9.24
N THR A 357 6.51 10.27 -8.20
CA THR A 357 6.03 9.30 -7.22
C THR A 357 5.05 8.26 -7.76
N ASP A 358 4.41 8.49 -8.90
CA ASP A 358 3.53 7.52 -9.58
C ASP A 358 4.19 6.82 -10.78
N ALA A 359 5.51 6.97 -10.96
CA ALA A 359 6.29 6.25 -11.96
C ALA A 359 6.79 4.89 -11.43
N TYR A 360 6.98 3.93 -12.34
CA TYR A 360 7.46 2.57 -12.07
C TYR A 360 8.59 2.23 -13.03
N LEU A 361 9.51 1.41 -12.54
CA LEU A 361 10.62 0.88 -13.31
C LEU A 361 10.40 -0.61 -13.57
N VAL A 362 10.41 -1.01 -14.84
CA VAL A 362 10.60 -2.40 -15.26
C VAL A 362 12.08 -2.55 -15.60
N THR A 363 12.76 -3.53 -15.01
CA THR A 363 14.20 -3.72 -15.26
C THR A 363 14.43 -4.54 -16.51
N ASP A 364 15.42 -4.21 -17.34
CA ASP A 364 15.86 -5.09 -18.42
C ASP A 364 17.36 -5.38 -18.32
N THR A 365 17.73 -6.59 -17.86
CA THR A 365 19.13 -6.96 -17.59
C THR A 365 19.76 -7.91 -18.61
N LYS A 366 18.97 -8.71 -19.34
CA LYS A 366 19.36 -9.63 -20.44
C LYS A 366 20.57 -10.56 -20.21
N HIS A 367 20.88 -10.97 -18.98
CA HIS A 367 21.99 -11.90 -18.69
C HIS A 367 21.55 -13.33 -18.37
N PHE A 368 22.36 -14.30 -18.81
CA PHE A 368 22.17 -15.73 -18.52
C PHE A 368 23.02 -16.24 -17.36
N ASP A 369 24.05 -15.50 -16.97
CA ASP A 369 24.89 -15.84 -15.84
C ASP A 369 24.22 -15.37 -14.54
N MET A 370 23.86 -16.33 -13.68
CA MET A 370 23.12 -16.06 -12.43
C MET A 370 23.93 -15.22 -11.43
N GLU A 371 25.26 -15.29 -11.49
CA GLU A 371 26.12 -14.46 -10.65
C GLU A 371 26.07 -12.99 -11.08
N THR A 372 26.12 -12.72 -12.39
CA THR A 372 25.91 -11.39 -12.96
C THR A 372 24.54 -10.84 -12.61
N VAL A 373 23.47 -11.64 -12.78
CA VAL A 373 22.10 -11.28 -12.38
C VAL A 373 22.07 -10.89 -10.90
N ARG A 374 22.65 -11.72 -10.03
CA ARG A 374 22.71 -11.46 -8.58
C ARG A 374 23.40 -10.12 -8.28
N VAL A 375 24.53 -9.83 -8.93
CA VAL A 375 25.28 -8.57 -8.76
C VAL A 375 24.47 -7.37 -9.25
N GLN A 376 23.84 -7.45 -10.42
CA GLN A 376 23.01 -6.38 -10.96
C GLN A 376 21.85 -6.04 -10.03
N PHE A 377 21.11 -7.03 -9.53
CA PHE A 377 20.01 -6.79 -8.59
C PHE A 377 20.51 -6.29 -7.23
N GLN A 378 21.68 -6.74 -6.76
CA GLN A 378 22.28 -6.18 -5.54
C GLN A 378 22.61 -4.70 -5.69
N LYS A 379 23.21 -4.30 -6.81
CA LYS A 379 23.51 -2.90 -7.11
C LYS A 379 22.25 -2.06 -7.28
N LEU A 380 21.22 -2.63 -7.91
CA LEU A 380 19.93 -1.98 -8.04
C LEU A 380 19.28 -1.70 -6.68
N VAL A 381 19.21 -2.70 -5.80
CA VAL A 381 18.69 -2.53 -4.43
C VAL A 381 19.57 -1.58 -3.61
N GLN A 382 20.90 -1.67 -3.74
CA GLN A 382 21.81 -0.74 -3.07
C GLN A 382 21.54 0.72 -3.52
N SER A 383 21.20 0.94 -4.80
CA SER A 383 20.91 2.28 -5.32
C SER A 383 19.68 2.93 -4.68
N THR A 384 18.77 2.15 -4.08
CA THR A 384 17.57 2.65 -3.41
C THR A 384 17.79 3.00 -1.93
N GLU A 385 18.91 2.60 -1.33
CA GLU A 385 19.16 2.76 0.12
C GLU A 385 19.15 4.22 0.61
N SER A 386 19.36 5.18 -0.30
CA SER A 386 19.31 6.62 0.02
C SER A 386 17.88 7.21 -0.02
N TYR A 387 16.88 6.40 -0.35
CA TYR A 387 15.49 6.81 -0.54
C TYR A 387 14.55 6.06 0.41
N ASP A 388 13.29 6.53 0.47
CA ASP A 388 12.23 5.82 1.17
C ASP A 388 11.87 4.48 0.48
N ASP A 389 11.27 3.56 1.24
CA ASP A 389 10.89 2.22 0.77
C ASP A 389 9.94 2.26 -0.44
N ASN A 390 9.25 3.38 -0.68
CA ASN A 390 8.36 3.55 -1.83
C ASN A 390 9.12 3.49 -3.17
N VAL A 391 10.36 4.00 -3.25
CA VAL A 391 11.15 3.88 -4.49
C VAL A 391 11.40 2.41 -4.86
N LEU A 392 11.87 1.61 -3.90
CA LEU A 392 12.14 0.19 -4.12
C LEU A 392 10.87 -0.60 -4.47
N SER A 393 9.74 -0.25 -3.84
CA SER A 393 8.45 -0.92 -4.09
C SER A 393 7.88 -0.72 -5.50
N ARG A 394 8.40 0.25 -6.27
CA ARG A 394 7.97 0.57 -7.65
C ARG A 394 8.90 0.02 -8.72
N ILE A 395 9.86 -0.83 -8.31
CA ILE A 395 10.71 -1.60 -9.22
C ILE A 395 10.06 -2.96 -9.46
N VAL A 396 9.93 -3.32 -10.73
CA VAL A 396 9.33 -4.55 -11.23
C VAL A 396 10.41 -5.33 -11.98
N PRO A 397 11.01 -6.35 -11.36
CA PRO A 397 12.01 -7.16 -12.04
C PRO A 397 11.43 -7.91 -13.23
N GLN A 398 12.16 -7.90 -14.33
CA GLN A 398 11.89 -8.72 -15.50
C GLN A 398 12.79 -9.96 -15.48
N LEU A 399 12.18 -11.14 -15.59
CA LEU A 399 12.83 -12.43 -15.47
C LEU A 399 12.89 -13.09 -16.85
N TYR A 400 14.08 -13.51 -17.29
CA TYR A 400 14.30 -14.12 -18.60
C TYR A 400 14.37 -15.65 -18.56
N ARG A 401 14.67 -16.20 -17.39
CA ARG A 401 14.67 -17.64 -17.11
C ARG A 401 14.06 -17.90 -15.74
N GLU A 402 13.60 -19.12 -15.55
CA GLU A 402 12.91 -19.53 -14.32
C GLU A 402 13.85 -19.44 -13.10
N GLU A 403 15.13 -19.78 -13.27
CA GLU A 403 16.12 -19.75 -12.20
C GLU A 403 16.43 -18.32 -11.71
N MET A 404 16.19 -17.30 -12.54
CA MET A 404 16.38 -15.91 -12.12
C MET A 404 15.44 -15.53 -10.98
N TYR A 405 14.24 -16.12 -10.91
CA TYR A 405 13.30 -15.81 -9.83
C TYR A 405 13.92 -16.08 -8.45
N ASP A 406 14.53 -17.26 -8.28
CA ASP A 406 15.13 -17.64 -7.01
C ASP A 406 16.34 -16.76 -6.67
N VAL A 407 17.14 -16.38 -7.67
CA VAL A 407 18.30 -15.49 -7.48
C VAL A 407 17.84 -14.09 -7.06
N VAL A 408 16.83 -13.54 -7.74
CA VAL A 408 16.30 -12.21 -7.43
C VAL A 408 15.64 -12.21 -6.05
N GLU A 409 14.83 -13.22 -5.71
CA GLU A 409 14.22 -13.38 -4.38
C GLU A 409 15.25 -13.49 -3.25
N GLN A 410 16.41 -14.10 -3.51
CA GLN A 410 17.51 -14.14 -2.54
C GLN A 410 18.14 -12.77 -2.30
N VAL A 411 18.18 -11.90 -3.32
CA VAL A 411 18.65 -10.52 -3.18
C VAL A 411 17.59 -9.68 -2.46
N HIS A 412 16.37 -9.67 -2.99
CA HIS A 412 15.24 -8.93 -2.45
C HIS A 412 13.91 -9.48 -2.98
N SER A 413 12.92 -9.62 -2.11
CA SER A 413 11.55 -10.00 -2.50
C SER A 413 10.78 -8.75 -2.97
N PHE A 414 10.68 -8.55 -4.28
CA PHE A 414 9.92 -7.45 -4.87
C PHE A 414 8.40 -7.73 -4.81
N PRO A 415 7.55 -6.68 -4.81
CA PRO A 415 6.10 -6.86 -4.75
C PRO A 415 5.53 -7.64 -5.93
N SER A 416 6.10 -7.44 -7.12
CA SER A 416 5.65 -8.08 -8.35
C SER A 416 6.75 -8.22 -9.39
N TYR A 417 6.55 -9.15 -10.33
CA TYR A 417 7.51 -9.53 -11.36
C TYR A 417 6.85 -9.62 -12.74
N ILE A 418 7.68 -9.50 -13.78
CA ILE A 418 7.35 -9.84 -15.16
C ILE A 418 8.17 -11.04 -15.60
N TYR A 419 7.54 -12.04 -16.20
CA TYR A 419 8.26 -13.15 -16.86
C TYR A 419 8.30 -12.92 -18.37
N THR A 420 9.50 -12.87 -18.96
CA THR A 420 9.70 -12.53 -20.37
C THR A 420 10.09 -13.74 -21.21
N LEU A 421 9.35 -13.97 -22.30
CA LEU A 421 9.45 -15.19 -23.10
C LEU A 421 10.42 -15.13 -24.28
N TYR A 422 11.09 -14.00 -24.53
CA TYR A 422 11.96 -13.86 -25.71
C TYR A 422 13.24 -14.72 -25.65
N GLN A 423 13.72 -15.08 -24.45
CA GLN A 423 14.97 -15.82 -24.26
C GLN A 423 14.79 -17.21 -23.61
N THR A 424 13.57 -17.74 -23.63
CA THR A 424 13.26 -19.09 -23.14
C THR A 424 12.65 -19.96 -24.23
N ASP A 425 12.93 -21.25 -24.15
CA ASP A 425 12.32 -22.28 -24.98
C ASP A 425 11.06 -22.90 -24.31
N SER A 426 10.60 -22.36 -23.17
CA SER A 426 9.45 -22.86 -22.42
C SER A 426 8.18 -22.92 -23.29
N SER A 427 7.53 -24.07 -23.25
CA SER A 427 6.20 -24.30 -23.83
C SER A 427 5.13 -23.51 -23.09
N ASP A 428 3.95 -23.34 -23.71
CA ASP A 428 2.81 -22.64 -23.09
C ASP A 428 2.42 -23.26 -21.73
N ALA A 429 2.53 -24.58 -21.61
CA ALA A 429 2.20 -25.28 -20.37
C ALA A 429 3.21 -24.97 -19.26
N GLU A 430 4.50 -25.01 -19.57
CA GLU A 430 5.58 -24.68 -18.62
C GLU A 430 5.52 -23.22 -18.17
N VAL A 431 5.22 -22.29 -19.09
CA VAL A 431 5.01 -20.87 -18.75
C VAL A 431 3.87 -20.72 -17.74
N VAL A 432 2.73 -21.37 -17.96
CA VAL A 432 1.57 -21.29 -17.06
C VAL A 432 1.88 -21.94 -15.71
N GLU A 433 2.58 -23.08 -15.69
CA GLU A 433 3.02 -23.73 -14.46
C GLU A 433 3.99 -22.85 -13.66
N PHE A 434 4.93 -22.19 -14.34
CA PHE A 434 5.92 -21.35 -13.69
C PHE A 434 5.29 -20.15 -12.98
N VAL A 435 4.30 -19.48 -13.59
CA VAL A 435 3.68 -18.29 -12.99
C VAL A 435 2.73 -18.63 -11.81
N GLN A 436 2.26 -19.86 -11.70
CA GLN A 436 1.31 -20.26 -10.67
C GLN A 436 1.85 -20.07 -9.25
N GLY A 437 1.07 -19.37 -8.43
CA GLY A 437 1.38 -19.12 -7.02
C GLY A 437 2.56 -18.17 -6.75
N LYS A 438 3.17 -17.61 -7.80
CA LYS A 438 4.24 -16.61 -7.70
C LYS A 438 3.65 -15.19 -7.86
N PRO A 439 4.30 -14.14 -7.30
CA PRO A 439 3.92 -12.74 -7.51
C PRO A 439 4.26 -12.23 -8.93
N ILE A 440 4.11 -13.07 -9.96
CA ILE A 440 4.30 -12.69 -11.36
C ILE A 440 2.95 -12.17 -11.87
N LEU A 441 2.87 -10.86 -12.12
CA LEU A 441 1.61 -10.21 -12.50
C LEU A 441 1.46 -10.04 -14.01
N ALA A 442 2.56 -10.17 -14.77
CA ALA A 442 2.50 -10.18 -16.22
C ALA A 442 3.53 -11.14 -16.84
N VAL A 443 3.19 -11.63 -18.04
CA VAL A 443 4.13 -12.28 -18.95
C VAL A 443 4.32 -11.39 -20.16
N ALA A 444 5.58 -11.07 -20.47
CA ALA A 444 5.96 -10.28 -21.62
C ALA A 444 6.46 -11.16 -22.78
N MET A 445 6.01 -10.92 -24.01
CA MET A 445 6.41 -11.71 -25.17
C MET A 445 6.31 -10.92 -26.49
N THR A 446 6.87 -11.46 -27.56
CA THR A 446 6.68 -10.86 -28.89
C THR A 446 5.27 -11.15 -29.42
N PRO A 447 4.71 -10.31 -30.32
CA PRO A 447 3.44 -10.58 -30.97
C PRO A 447 3.36 -11.97 -31.63
N GLN A 448 4.48 -12.49 -32.12
CA GLN A 448 4.56 -13.80 -32.78
C GLN A 448 4.49 -14.97 -31.78
N ARG A 449 4.98 -14.79 -30.55
CA ARG A 449 4.91 -15.81 -29.49
C ARG A 449 3.52 -15.89 -28.87
N TYR A 450 2.79 -14.78 -28.89
CA TYR A 450 1.46 -14.66 -28.32
C TYR A 450 0.41 -15.41 -29.14
N ASN A 451 -0.47 -16.10 -28.44
CA ASN A 451 -1.66 -16.71 -28.99
C ASN A 451 -2.78 -16.67 -27.93
N ARG A 452 -4.04 -16.71 -28.36
CA ARG A 452 -5.20 -16.61 -27.46
C ARG A 452 -5.20 -17.68 -26.38
N LYS A 453 -4.86 -18.93 -26.72
CA LYS A 453 -4.86 -20.05 -25.76
C LYS A 453 -3.89 -19.80 -24.59
N LEU A 454 -2.71 -19.27 -24.87
CA LEU A 454 -1.75 -18.86 -23.84
C LEU A 454 -2.28 -17.68 -23.03
N GLY A 455 -2.80 -16.63 -23.69
CA GLY A 455 -3.38 -15.45 -23.03
C GLY A 455 -4.48 -15.83 -22.03
N ASP A 456 -5.46 -16.60 -22.46
CA ASP A 456 -6.58 -17.04 -21.61
C ASP A 456 -6.10 -17.92 -20.45
N ALA A 457 -5.07 -18.76 -20.66
CA ALA A 457 -4.48 -19.57 -19.61
C ALA A 457 -3.77 -18.72 -18.54
N LEU A 458 -3.07 -17.66 -18.95
CA LEU A 458 -2.45 -16.71 -18.03
C LEU A 458 -3.51 -15.90 -17.27
N HIS A 459 -4.56 -15.42 -17.95
CA HIS A 459 -5.66 -14.68 -17.32
C HIS A 459 -6.38 -15.48 -16.23
N ARG A 460 -6.57 -16.80 -16.43
CA ARG A 460 -7.14 -17.69 -15.40
C ARG A 460 -6.30 -17.78 -14.13
N ASN A 461 -5.01 -17.45 -14.21
CA ASN A 461 -4.09 -17.38 -13.07
C ASN A 461 -3.91 -15.94 -12.55
N GLY A 462 -4.71 -14.97 -13.04
CA GLY A 462 -4.59 -13.56 -12.65
C GLY A 462 -3.38 -12.83 -13.27
N VAL A 463 -2.76 -13.42 -14.31
CA VAL A 463 -1.54 -12.89 -14.94
C VAL A 463 -1.90 -12.21 -16.27
N ARG A 464 -1.43 -10.99 -16.46
CA ARG A 464 -1.64 -10.21 -17.70
C ARG A 464 -0.62 -10.56 -18.78
N THR A 465 -0.93 -10.20 -20.02
CA THR A 465 -0.04 -10.36 -21.17
C THR A 465 0.39 -9.00 -21.72
N PHE A 466 1.71 -8.83 -21.84
CA PHE A 466 2.30 -7.61 -22.40
C PHE A 466 3.11 -7.93 -23.64
N LEU A 467 2.89 -7.19 -24.73
CA LEU A 467 3.54 -7.46 -26.01
C LEU A 467 4.60 -6.42 -26.33
N HIS A 468 5.78 -6.87 -26.77
CA HIS A 468 6.90 -5.99 -27.12
C HIS A 468 7.47 -6.26 -28.53
N THR A 469 7.92 -5.25 -29.28
CA THR A 469 7.64 -3.81 -29.11
C THR A 469 6.62 -3.40 -30.17
N VAL A 470 5.50 -2.81 -29.75
CA VAL A 470 4.39 -2.44 -30.63
C VAL A 470 4.34 -0.93 -30.79
N ASN A 471 4.68 -0.47 -32.00
CA ASN A 471 4.84 0.96 -32.32
C ASN A 471 3.78 1.50 -33.28
N VAL A 472 2.88 0.64 -33.75
CA VAL A 472 1.86 0.98 -34.75
C VAL A 472 0.47 0.80 -34.14
N LYS A 473 -0.36 1.84 -34.22
CA LYS A 473 -1.71 1.85 -33.65
C LYS A 473 -2.62 0.74 -34.21
N ALA A 474 -2.55 0.47 -35.51
CA ALA A 474 -3.36 -0.58 -36.14
C ALA A 474 -3.00 -1.97 -35.60
N GLU A 475 -1.70 -2.28 -35.51
CA GLU A 475 -1.21 -3.54 -34.91
C GLU A 475 -1.65 -3.66 -33.43
N LEU A 476 -1.54 -2.57 -32.66
CA LEU A 476 -2.01 -2.55 -31.27
C LEU A 476 -3.52 -2.86 -31.16
N GLU A 477 -4.34 -2.29 -32.05
CA GLU A 477 -5.79 -2.57 -32.07
C GLU A 477 -6.10 -4.04 -32.38
N GLU A 478 -5.38 -4.65 -33.32
CA GLU A 478 -5.51 -6.08 -33.67
C GLU A 478 -5.09 -6.99 -32.50
N LEU A 479 -4.00 -6.65 -31.81
CA LEU A 479 -3.51 -7.43 -30.67
C LEU A 479 -4.43 -7.32 -29.44
N ILE A 480 -5.08 -6.16 -29.22
CA ILE A 480 -6.13 -6.02 -28.20
C ILE A 480 -7.31 -6.93 -28.54
N ASP A 481 -7.75 -6.97 -29.81
CA ASP A 481 -8.84 -7.86 -30.23
C ASP A 481 -8.47 -9.34 -30.00
N LEU A 482 -7.19 -9.69 -30.15
CA LEU A 482 -6.65 -11.02 -29.84
C LEU A 482 -6.50 -11.29 -28.33
N GLY A 483 -6.76 -10.31 -27.47
CA GLY A 483 -6.82 -10.46 -26.01
C GLY A 483 -5.58 -9.99 -25.23
N ALA A 484 -4.62 -9.32 -25.87
CA ALA A 484 -3.46 -8.75 -25.17
C ALA A 484 -3.87 -7.60 -24.22
N ASP A 485 -3.20 -7.47 -23.07
CA ASP A 485 -3.58 -6.49 -22.04
C ASP A 485 -2.74 -5.20 -22.04
N GLY A 486 -1.47 -5.29 -22.47
CA GLY A 486 -0.53 -4.18 -22.41
C GLY A 486 0.57 -4.26 -23.44
N PHE A 487 1.29 -3.16 -23.63
CA PHE A 487 2.22 -3.01 -24.75
C PHE A 487 3.49 -2.27 -24.32
N TYR A 488 4.64 -2.81 -24.69
CA TYR A 488 5.89 -2.06 -24.73
C TYR A 488 5.91 -1.25 -26.02
N THR A 489 6.23 0.03 -25.93
CA THR A 489 6.27 0.94 -27.07
C THR A 489 7.45 1.89 -26.97
N ASP A 490 8.07 2.17 -28.11
CA ASP A 490 9.09 3.22 -28.23
C ASP A 490 8.43 4.61 -28.38
N ARG A 491 7.33 4.72 -29.14
CA ARG A 491 6.86 6.04 -29.64
C ARG A 491 5.39 6.40 -29.42
N LEU A 492 4.51 5.43 -29.16
CA LEU A 492 3.10 5.68 -28.88
C LEU A 492 2.94 6.33 -27.51
N ASP A 493 2.00 7.27 -27.40
CA ASP A 493 1.67 7.91 -26.13
C ASP A 493 0.69 7.07 -25.32
N SER A 494 0.81 7.13 -23.99
CA SER A 494 0.00 6.34 -23.06
C SER A 494 -1.48 6.72 -23.11
N TYR A 495 -1.80 8.00 -23.40
CA TYR A 495 -3.18 8.47 -23.50
C TYR A 495 -3.91 7.80 -24.67
N SER A 496 -3.30 7.78 -25.86
CA SER A 496 -3.83 7.12 -27.05
C SER A 496 -4.01 5.62 -26.81
N ILE A 497 -3.04 4.94 -26.21
CA ILE A 497 -3.15 3.51 -25.89
C ILE A 497 -4.33 3.28 -24.93
N LYS A 498 -4.41 4.06 -23.85
CA LYS A 498 -5.49 3.97 -22.87
C LYS A 498 -6.86 4.20 -23.50
N GLU A 499 -6.99 5.19 -24.39
CA GLU A 499 -8.22 5.48 -25.12
C GLU A 499 -8.64 4.29 -25.99
N ILE A 500 -7.71 3.70 -26.74
CA ILE A 500 -7.97 2.54 -27.60
C ILE A 500 -8.44 1.35 -26.77
N VAL A 501 -7.70 1.01 -25.71
CA VAL A 501 -8.04 -0.10 -24.80
C VAL A 501 -9.43 0.12 -24.19
N GLN A 502 -9.71 1.32 -23.70
CA GLN A 502 -11.01 1.63 -23.11
C GLN A 502 -12.14 1.54 -24.14
N ARG A 503 -11.93 2.08 -25.35
CA ARG A 503 -12.92 2.01 -26.44
C ARG A 503 -13.23 0.58 -26.83
N LYS A 504 -12.21 -0.27 -27.00
CA LYS A 504 -12.35 -1.69 -27.34
C LYS A 504 -13.06 -2.47 -26.22
N ARG A 505 -12.71 -2.20 -24.97
CA ARG A 505 -13.37 -2.78 -23.80
C ARG A 505 -14.85 -2.42 -23.74
N VAL A 506 -15.19 -1.14 -23.87
CA VAL A 506 -16.60 -0.68 -23.87
C VAL A 506 -17.38 -1.30 -25.03
N ALA A 507 -16.79 -1.40 -26.23
CA ALA A 507 -17.43 -2.06 -27.37
C ALA A 507 -17.72 -3.54 -27.08
N THR A 508 -16.77 -4.25 -26.47
CA THR A 508 -16.91 -5.65 -26.06
C THR A 508 -18.00 -5.84 -25.01
N GLU A 509 -17.99 -5.03 -23.94
CA GLU A 509 -19.00 -5.05 -22.87
C GLU A 509 -20.40 -4.71 -23.41
N THR A 510 -20.49 -3.76 -24.35
CA THR A 510 -21.77 -3.40 -25.00
C THR A 510 -22.31 -4.58 -25.81
N LYS A 511 -21.47 -5.24 -26.62
CA LYS A 511 -21.89 -6.41 -27.40
C LYS A 511 -22.30 -7.58 -26.50
N LEU A 512 -21.60 -7.81 -25.40
CA LEU A 512 -22.02 -8.81 -24.40
C LEU A 512 -23.38 -8.46 -23.82
N SER A 513 -23.65 -7.20 -23.47
CA SER A 513 -24.98 -6.75 -23.02
C SER A 513 -26.07 -7.03 -24.05
N VAL A 514 -25.79 -6.84 -25.34
CA VAL A 514 -26.74 -7.18 -26.41
C VAL A 514 -27.06 -8.67 -26.43
N ILE A 515 -26.06 -9.55 -26.21
CA ILE A 515 -26.30 -11.00 -26.09
C ILE A 515 -27.24 -11.29 -24.92
N TYR A 516 -27.00 -10.69 -23.75
CA TYR A 516 -27.87 -10.86 -22.58
C TYR A 516 -29.31 -10.44 -22.87
N ASP A 517 -29.50 -9.26 -23.48
CA ASP A 517 -30.82 -8.73 -23.82
C ASP A 517 -31.54 -9.63 -24.84
N LEU A 518 -30.83 -10.11 -25.86
CA LEU A 518 -31.39 -11.02 -26.86
C LEU A 518 -31.80 -12.36 -26.24
N LEU A 519 -30.97 -12.94 -25.38
CA LEU A 519 -31.28 -14.20 -24.69
C LEU A 519 -32.52 -14.06 -23.80
N SER A 520 -32.58 -13.00 -22.97
CA SER A 520 -33.73 -12.73 -22.11
C SER A 520 -35.01 -12.53 -22.94
N HIS A 521 -34.94 -11.75 -24.01
CA HIS A 521 -36.10 -11.48 -24.87
C HIS A 521 -36.59 -12.72 -25.62
N ARG A 522 -35.68 -13.57 -26.12
CA ARG A 522 -36.05 -14.71 -26.96
C ARG A 522 -36.43 -15.96 -26.15
N PHE A 523 -35.76 -16.22 -25.04
CA PHE A 523 -35.86 -17.48 -24.31
C PHE A 523 -36.23 -17.31 -22.82
N GLY A 524 -36.45 -16.08 -22.36
CA GLY A 524 -36.81 -15.77 -20.97
C GLY A 524 -35.61 -15.70 -20.03
N ASN A 525 -35.86 -15.23 -18.81
CA ASN A 525 -34.80 -14.94 -17.82
C ASN A 525 -34.05 -16.19 -17.32
N GLU A 526 -34.61 -17.39 -17.46
CA GLU A 526 -33.92 -18.64 -17.11
C GLU A 526 -32.71 -18.91 -18.00
N ALA A 527 -32.72 -18.42 -19.25
CA ALA A 527 -31.57 -18.49 -20.15
C ALA A 527 -30.35 -17.73 -19.59
N MET A 528 -30.55 -16.70 -18.75
CA MET A 528 -29.45 -15.94 -18.14
C MET A 528 -28.68 -16.72 -17.07
N LEU A 529 -29.29 -17.74 -16.45
CA LEU A 529 -28.63 -18.55 -15.41
C LEU A 529 -27.59 -19.52 -15.98
N LEU A 530 -27.62 -19.77 -17.30
CA LEU A 530 -26.69 -20.63 -18.03
C LEU A 530 -25.48 -19.87 -18.60
N VAL A 531 -25.46 -18.55 -18.43
CA VAL A 531 -24.52 -17.59 -19.02
C VAL A 531 -23.28 -17.20 -18.16
N PRO A 532 -23.03 -17.68 -16.92
CA PRO A 532 -21.84 -17.27 -16.15
C PRO A 532 -20.47 -17.46 -16.82
N SER A 533 -20.39 -18.25 -17.90
CA SER A 533 -19.18 -18.43 -18.73
C SER A 533 -18.94 -17.29 -19.73
N LEU A 534 -19.95 -16.48 -20.08
CA LEU A 534 -19.84 -15.45 -21.12
C LEU A 534 -18.97 -14.26 -20.73
N GLN A 535 -18.88 -13.96 -19.44
CA GLN A 535 -18.01 -12.89 -18.93
C GLN A 535 -16.51 -13.13 -19.18
N TYR A 536 -16.13 -14.37 -19.51
CA TYR A 536 -14.74 -14.73 -19.83
C TYR A 536 -14.45 -14.65 -21.33
N ILE A 537 -15.47 -14.45 -22.18
CA ILE A 537 -15.28 -14.31 -23.63
C ILE A 537 -14.93 -12.85 -23.94
N ARG A 538 -13.71 -12.66 -24.43
CA ARG A 538 -13.16 -11.35 -24.80
C ARG A 538 -12.96 -11.16 -26.31
N ASP A 539 -13.23 -12.19 -27.10
CA ASP A 539 -13.01 -12.17 -28.55
C ASP A 539 -14.15 -11.48 -29.29
N PRO A 540 -13.91 -10.35 -29.99
CA PRO A 540 -14.95 -9.64 -30.72
C PRO A 540 -15.63 -10.46 -31.83
N LEU A 541 -14.89 -11.33 -32.52
CA LEU A 541 -15.43 -12.19 -33.58
C LEU A 541 -16.29 -13.30 -33.00
N MET A 542 -15.85 -13.89 -31.88
CA MET A 542 -16.66 -14.87 -31.15
C MET A 542 -17.97 -14.24 -30.67
N ILE A 543 -17.90 -13.04 -30.08
CA ILE A 543 -19.08 -12.30 -29.64
C ILE A 543 -20.03 -12.00 -30.81
N ASP A 544 -19.51 -11.62 -31.98
CA ASP A 544 -20.33 -11.40 -33.17
C ASP A 544 -20.98 -12.72 -33.66
N ALA A 545 -20.23 -13.82 -33.68
CA ALA A 545 -20.76 -15.14 -34.01
C ALA A 545 -21.85 -15.58 -33.03
N MET A 546 -21.67 -15.27 -31.75
CA MET A 546 -22.65 -15.54 -30.71
C MET A 546 -23.93 -14.73 -30.88
N ILE A 547 -23.83 -13.43 -31.17
CA ILE A 547 -25.00 -12.59 -31.48
C ILE A 547 -25.78 -13.19 -32.66
N MET A 548 -25.08 -13.63 -33.71
CA MET A 548 -25.71 -14.30 -34.85
C MET A 548 -26.36 -15.64 -34.45
N ALA A 549 -25.67 -16.46 -33.64
CA ALA A 549 -26.20 -17.74 -33.16
C ALA A 549 -27.46 -17.56 -32.30
N VAL A 550 -27.46 -16.60 -31.37
CA VAL A 550 -28.64 -16.24 -30.57
C VAL A 550 -29.77 -15.76 -31.48
N SER A 551 -29.47 -15.01 -32.55
CA SER A 551 -30.48 -14.48 -33.47
C SER A 551 -31.12 -15.55 -34.35
N ASN A 552 -30.40 -16.64 -34.64
CA ASN A 552 -30.84 -17.67 -35.59
C ASN A 552 -31.42 -18.93 -34.93
N ALA A 553 -31.10 -19.21 -33.66
CA ALA A 553 -31.61 -20.40 -32.97
C ALA A 553 -33.15 -20.36 -32.82
N ASN A 554 -33.84 -21.49 -32.98
CA ASN A 554 -35.30 -21.56 -32.81
C ASN A 554 -35.70 -21.66 -31.33
N ASP A 555 -34.85 -22.31 -30.52
CA ASP A 555 -35.04 -22.48 -29.08
C ASP A 555 -33.69 -22.41 -28.32
N LEU A 556 -33.77 -22.48 -26.99
CA LEU A 556 -32.61 -22.40 -26.10
C LEU A 556 -31.64 -23.58 -26.29
N GLN A 557 -32.15 -24.77 -26.60
CA GLN A 557 -31.33 -25.98 -26.73
C GLN A 557 -30.49 -25.95 -28.02
N GLU A 558 -31.08 -25.45 -29.11
CA GLU A 558 -30.37 -25.21 -30.36
C GLU A 558 -29.28 -24.15 -30.17
N TRP A 559 -29.57 -23.07 -29.43
CA TRP A 559 -28.55 -22.08 -29.10
C TRP A 559 -27.39 -22.68 -28.30
N LEU A 560 -27.66 -23.43 -27.24
CA LEU A 560 -26.61 -24.08 -26.43
C LEU A 560 -25.73 -25.02 -27.27
N THR A 561 -26.35 -25.75 -28.20
CA THR A 561 -25.61 -26.64 -29.11
C THR A 561 -24.71 -25.86 -30.07
N ASN A 562 -25.21 -24.75 -30.62
CA ASN A 562 -24.42 -23.87 -31.50
C ASN A 562 -23.29 -23.18 -30.72
N MET A 563 -23.53 -22.85 -29.45
CA MET A 563 -22.52 -22.28 -28.56
C MET A 563 -21.36 -23.23 -28.31
N ASP A 564 -21.66 -24.50 -27.99
CA ASP A 564 -20.63 -25.51 -27.82
C ASP A 564 -19.81 -25.70 -29.10
N GLN A 565 -20.44 -25.61 -30.28
CA GLN A 565 -19.72 -25.68 -31.56
C GLN A 565 -18.80 -24.47 -31.77
N ILE A 566 -19.27 -23.25 -31.50
CA ILE A 566 -18.46 -22.02 -31.63
C ILE A 566 -17.27 -22.06 -30.68
N ILE A 567 -17.48 -22.49 -29.43
CA ILE A 567 -16.42 -22.62 -28.41
C ILE A 567 -15.39 -23.69 -28.82
N ASN A 568 -15.82 -24.78 -29.47
CA ASN A 568 -14.91 -25.86 -29.89
C ASN A 568 -14.20 -25.59 -31.23
N MET A 569 -14.68 -24.65 -32.04
CA MET A 569 -14.10 -24.30 -33.34
C MET A 569 -12.96 -23.28 -33.24
N ILE A 570 -12.87 -22.54 -32.14
CA ILE A 570 -11.92 -21.45 -31.88
C ILE A 570 -10.97 -21.89 -30.76
#